data_AF-A0A0R3WXV4-F1
#
_entry.id   AF-A0A0R3WXV4-F1
#
_cell.length_a   1.000
_cell.length_b   1.000
_cell.length_c   1.000
_cell.angle_alpha   90.00
_cell.angle_beta   90.00
_cell.angle_gamma   90.00
#
_symmetry.space_group_name_H-M   'P 1'
#
loop_
_entity.id
_entity.type
_entity.pdbx_description
1 polymer ?
#
loop_
_entity_poly.entity_id
_entity_poly.type
_entity_poly.pdbx_seq_one_letter_code
_entity_poly.pdbx_strand_id
1 'polypeptide(L)'
;LTWNVAEENKASFADPIIYVLQVRTYFGPEFDPMAASAWRTLTMTTVPGARLSEPDVGWWYQYRIAAVSRFGSRGFGDSTTPPVRLTSQLPQAASAPRQLVDGVWRFQADGGVHVRIEWKAPATAVIPVTEYRVGTELIQLFL
;
A
#
# COMPACT_ATOMS: atom_id res chain seq x y z
N LEU A 1 2.06 13.26 -12.83
CA LEU A 1 2.89 12.29 -13.59
C LEU A 1 2.77 12.67 -15.07
N THR A 2 3.90 12.76 -15.78
CA THR A 2 3.97 13.14 -17.20
C THR A 2 4.81 12.12 -17.94
N TRP A 3 4.57 11.94 -19.24
CA TRP A 3 5.35 11.04 -20.07
C TRP A 3 5.64 11.68 -21.43
N ASN A 4 6.77 11.29 -22.02
CA ASN A 4 7.16 11.80 -23.32
C ASN A 4 6.40 11.09 -24.43
N VAL A 5 5.96 11.85 -25.42
CA VAL A 5 5.36 11.33 -26.66
C VAL A 5 6.35 11.62 -27.77
N ALA A 6 6.80 10.57 -28.46
CA ALA A 6 7.60 10.76 -29.67
C ALA A 6 6.77 11.55 -30.70
N GLU A 7 7.36 12.53 -31.38
CA GLU A 7 6.66 13.42 -32.31
C GLU A 7 5.90 12.66 -33.43
N GLU A 8 6.37 11.47 -33.79
CA GLU A 8 5.74 10.56 -34.75
C GLU A 8 4.42 9.93 -34.26
N ASN A 9 4.11 10.00 -32.96
CA ASN A 9 2.93 9.41 -32.33
C ASN A 9 1.98 10.50 -31.78
N LYS A 10 1.97 11.70 -32.37
CA LYS A 10 1.07 12.78 -31.94
C LYS A 10 -0.37 12.44 -32.34
N ALA A 11 -1.25 12.29 -31.35
CA ALA A 11 -2.66 12.03 -31.60
C ALA A 11 -3.28 13.15 -32.46
N SER A 12 -4.04 12.77 -33.48
CA SER A 12 -4.89 13.70 -34.22
C SER A 12 -6.34 13.52 -33.79
N PHE A 13 -7.19 14.51 -34.03
CA PHE A 13 -8.63 14.35 -33.76
C PHE A 13 -9.28 13.24 -34.61
N ALA A 14 -8.69 12.90 -35.77
CA ALA A 14 -9.17 11.83 -36.63
C ALA A 14 -8.73 10.44 -36.16
N ASP A 15 -7.57 10.34 -35.50
CA ASP A 15 -7.01 9.11 -34.95
C ASP A 15 -6.50 9.36 -33.52
N PRO A 16 -7.40 9.39 -32.53
CA PRO A 16 -7.02 9.67 -31.15
C PRO A 16 -6.22 8.50 -30.56
N ILE A 17 -5.24 8.85 -29.73
CA ILE A 17 -4.51 7.91 -28.89
C ILE A 17 -5.00 8.11 -27.46
N ILE A 18 -5.44 7.02 -26.84
CA ILE A 18 -5.82 6.96 -25.44
C ILE A 18 -4.67 6.31 -24.67
N TYR A 19 -4.13 7.04 -23.70
CA TYR A 19 -3.16 6.52 -22.76
C TYR A 19 -3.88 5.90 -21.58
N VAL A 20 -3.58 4.64 -21.29
CA VAL A 20 -4.06 3.92 -20.11
C VAL A 20 -2.94 3.86 -19.09
N LEU A 21 -3.12 4.55 -17.97
CA LEU A 21 -2.16 4.54 -16.85
C LEU A 21 -2.61 3.52 -15.81
N GLN A 22 -1.74 2.59 -15.47
CA GLN A 22 -1.96 1.64 -14.39
C GLN A 22 -0.97 1.84 -13.26
N VAL A 23 -1.38 1.42 -12.07
CA VAL A 23 -0.57 1.44 -10.86
C VAL A 23 -0.69 0.11 -10.13
N ARG A 24 0.37 -0.29 -9.44
CA ARG A 24 0.32 -1.30 -8.38
C ARG A 24 1.05 -0.79 -7.15
N THR A 25 0.68 -1.34 -6.00
CA THR A 25 1.16 -0.87 -4.69
C THR A 25 1.69 -2.01 -3.85
N TYR A 26 2.65 -1.70 -2.98
CA TYR A 26 3.20 -2.66 -2.01
C TYR A 26 3.50 -1.95 -0.69
N PHE A 27 3.17 -2.58 0.43
CA PHE A 27 3.48 -2.08 1.76
C PHE A 27 4.63 -2.89 2.36
N GLY A 28 5.77 -2.23 2.64
CA GLY A 28 6.93 -2.89 3.22
C GLY A 28 8.22 -2.09 3.08
N PRO A 29 9.32 -2.60 3.66
CA PRO A 29 10.60 -1.88 3.73
C PRO A 29 11.25 -1.69 2.35
N GLU A 30 11.14 -2.69 1.48
CA GLU A 30 11.67 -2.73 0.12
C GLU A 30 10.62 -3.28 -0.84
N PHE A 31 10.56 -2.74 -2.06
CA PHE A 31 9.55 -3.16 -3.03
C PHE A 31 9.73 -4.62 -3.47
N ASP A 32 8.70 -5.44 -3.27
CA ASP A 32 8.64 -6.81 -3.78
C ASP A 32 7.63 -6.92 -4.95
N PRO A 33 8.10 -7.19 -6.18
CA PRO A 33 7.23 -7.37 -7.34
C PRO A 33 6.22 -8.52 -7.24
N MET A 34 6.53 -9.58 -6.46
CA MET A 34 5.71 -10.78 -6.30
C MET A 34 4.63 -10.60 -5.24
N ALA A 35 4.90 -9.80 -4.21
CA ALA A 35 3.94 -9.46 -3.17
C ALA A 35 3.15 -8.17 -3.44
N ALA A 36 3.52 -7.40 -4.47
CA ALA A 36 2.78 -6.22 -4.89
C ALA A 36 1.36 -6.56 -5.35
N SER A 37 0.43 -5.61 -5.18
CA SER A 37 -0.95 -5.75 -5.65
C SER A 37 -1.01 -6.04 -7.16
N ALA A 38 -2.15 -6.58 -7.60
CA ALA A 38 -2.45 -6.59 -9.03
C ALA A 38 -2.44 -5.16 -9.60
N TRP A 39 -2.13 -5.05 -10.89
CA TRP A 39 -2.22 -3.79 -11.62
C TRP A 39 -3.67 -3.32 -11.69
N ARG A 40 -3.93 -2.06 -11.32
CA ARG A 40 -5.23 -1.41 -11.46
C ARG A 40 -5.14 -0.22 -12.39
N THR A 41 -6.19 0.02 -13.18
CA THR A 41 -6.30 1.24 -13.99
C THR A 41 -6.54 2.43 -13.09
N LEU A 42 -5.62 3.41 -13.19
CA LEU A 42 -5.66 4.65 -12.43
C LEU A 42 -6.41 5.73 -13.19
N THR A 43 -6.16 5.86 -14.49
CA THR A 43 -6.85 6.80 -15.38
C THR A 43 -6.66 6.44 -16.85
N MET A 44 -7.52 7.00 -17.70
CA MET A 44 -7.40 6.97 -19.16
C MET A 44 -7.49 8.40 -19.69
N THR A 45 -6.57 8.80 -20.56
CA THR A 45 -6.46 10.20 -21.00
C THR A 45 -5.90 10.30 -22.41
N THR A 46 -6.26 11.34 -23.15
CA THR A 46 -5.67 11.69 -24.45
C THR A 46 -4.52 12.67 -24.34
N VAL A 47 -4.30 13.25 -23.15
CA VAL A 47 -3.17 14.15 -22.87
C VAL A 47 -2.01 13.40 -22.23
N PRO A 48 -0.74 13.78 -22.51
CA PRO A 48 0.43 13.07 -22.01
C PRO A 48 0.78 13.39 -20.55
N GLY A 49 -0.23 13.34 -19.68
CA GLY A 49 -0.07 13.57 -18.26
C GLY A 49 -1.34 13.29 -17.47
N ALA A 50 -1.15 13.10 -16.17
CA ALA A 50 -2.24 12.95 -15.22
C ALA A 50 -1.87 13.58 -13.87
N ARG A 51 -2.86 14.24 -13.26
CA ARG A 51 -2.79 14.64 -11.84
C ARG A 51 -3.28 13.47 -11.00
N LEU A 52 -2.45 13.03 -10.08
CA LEU A 52 -2.74 11.91 -9.19
C LEU A 52 -3.02 12.44 -7.78
N SER A 53 -3.82 11.72 -7.01
CA SER A 53 -3.99 11.95 -5.58
C SER A 53 -2.65 11.81 -4.86
N GLU A 54 -2.54 12.41 -3.67
CA GLU A 54 -1.38 12.20 -2.82
C GLU A 54 -1.24 10.71 -2.47
N PRO A 55 -0.02 10.15 -2.57
CA PRO A 55 0.25 8.76 -2.23
C PRO A 55 0.31 8.57 -0.71
N ASP A 56 -0.21 7.43 -0.26
CA ASP A 56 -0.28 7.03 1.13
C ASP A 56 1.11 6.77 1.73
N VAL A 57 1.25 7.07 3.03
CA VAL A 57 2.50 6.89 3.77
C VAL A 57 2.87 5.41 3.86
N GLY A 58 4.16 5.09 3.67
CA GLY A 58 4.67 3.73 3.82
C GLY A 58 4.40 2.79 2.63
N TRP A 59 3.76 3.28 1.58
CA TRP A 59 3.49 2.50 0.36
C TRP A 59 4.51 2.78 -0.74
N TRP A 60 4.89 1.71 -1.43
CA TRP A 60 5.57 1.76 -2.71
C TRP A 60 4.55 1.81 -3.85
N TYR A 61 4.87 2.59 -4.88
CA TYR A 61 4.07 2.73 -6.09
C TYR A 61 4.91 2.39 -7.30
N GLN A 62 4.35 1.59 -8.22
CA GLN A 62 4.93 1.38 -9.53
C GLN A 62 3.89 1.66 -10.59
N TYR A 63 4.27 2.39 -11.63
CA TYR A 63 3.38 2.82 -12.70
C TYR A 63 3.77 2.15 -14.01
N ARG A 64 2.78 1.93 -14.88
CA ARG A 64 3.02 1.55 -16.27
C ARG A 64 1.98 2.17 -17.16
N ILE A 65 2.34 2.39 -18.41
CA ILE A 65 1.47 3.07 -19.38
C ILE A 65 1.39 2.30 -20.69
N ALA A 66 0.21 2.31 -21.30
CA ALA A 66 0.00 1.79 -22.64
C ALA A 66 -0.69 2.87 -23.49
N ALA A 67 -0.30 2.96 -24.76
CA ALA A 67 -0.98 3.77 -25.76
C ALA A 67 -1.92 2.88 -26.59
N VAL A 68 -3.18 3.29 -26.70
CA VAL A 68 -4.24 2.56 -27.40
C VAL A 68 -4.81 3.44 -28.49
N SER A 69 -4.91 2.92 -29.71
CA SER A 69 -5.59 3.56 -30.83
C SER A 69 -6.62 2.61 -31.45
N ARG A 70 -7.32 3.06 -32.49
CA ARG A 70 -8.23 2.21 -33.28
C ARG A 70 -7.53 0.99 -33.91
N PHE A 71 -6.21 1.06 -34.08
CA PHE A 71 -5.40 -0.03 -34.63
C PHE A 71 -4.91 -1.01 -33.56
N GLY A 72 -5.23 -0.78 -32.29
CA GLY A 72 -4.86 -1.62 -31.15
C GLY A 72 -3.85 -0.97 -30.21
N SER A 73 -3.16 -1.80 -29.40
CA SER A 73 -2.11 -1.36 -28.49
C SER A 73 -0.92 -2.34 -28.53
N ARG A 74 0.27 -1.82 -28.20
CA ARG A 74 1.47 -2.66 -27.96
C ARG A 74 1.53 -3.21 -26.53
N GLY A 75 0.46 -3.04 -25.75
CA GLY A 75 0.45 -3.34 -24.32
C GLY A 75 1.31 -2.40 -23.50
N PHE A 76 1.63 -2.80 -22.27
CA PHE A 76 2.34 -1.97 -21.30
C PHE A 76 3.88 -2.06 -21.37
N GLY A 77 4.44 -3.11 -22.00
CA GLY A 77 5.86 -3.30 -22.33
C GLY A 77 6.88 -2.75 -21.32
N ASP A 78 7.95 -2.16 -21.86
CA ASP A 78 9.06 -1.52 -21.12
C ASP A 78 8.67 -0.17 -20.48
N SER A 79 7.39 0.23 -20.58
CA SER A 79 6.91 1.50 -20.04
C SER A 79 6.61 1.46 -18.53
N THR A 80 7.21 0.49 -17.83
CA THR A 80 7.08 0.32 -16.38
C THR A 80 8.15 1.13 -15.68
N THR A 81 7.74 2.01 -14.76
CA THR A 81 8.67 2.82 -14.00
C THR A 81 9.41 1.98 -12.95
N PRO A 82 10.58 2.43 -12.46
CA PRO A 82 11.08 1.97 -11.18
C PRO A 82 10.03 2.19 -10.07
N PRO A 83 10.00 1.35 -9.02
CA PRO A 83 9.15 1.58 -7.87
C PRO A 83 9.61 2.82 -7.10
N VAL A 84 8.66 3.62 -6.63
CA VAL A 84 8.91 4.89 -5.94
C VAL A 84 8.13 5.01 -4.65
N ARG A 85 8.70 5.70 -3.67
CA ARG A 85 7.98 6.22 -2.50
C ARG A 85 7.78 7.71 -2.70
N LEU A 86 6.53 8.14 -2.71
CA LEU A 86 6.16 9.50 -3.06
C LEU A 86 5.60 10.30 -1.87
N THR A 87 5.69 9.75 -0.65
CA THR A 87 5.22 10.43 0.57
C THR A 87 6.29 11.39 1.10
N SER A 88 5.90 12.64 1.33
CA SER A 88 6.63 13.60 2.16
C SER A 88 6.18 13.57 3.62
N GLN A 89 5.07 12.88 3.91
CA GLN A 89 4.52 12.74 5.25
C GLN A 89 5.27 11.67 6.03
N LEU A 90 5.64 12.03 7.26
CA LEU A 90 6.23 11.09 8.22
C LEU A 90 5.14 10.14 8.75
N PRO A 91 5.47 8.87 9.01
CA PRO A 91 4.57 7.97 9.71
C PRO A 91 4.19 8.54 11.06
N GLN A 92 2.90 8.61 11.34
CA GLN A 92 2.41 8.95 12.68
C GLN A 92 2.26 7.68 13.52
N ALA A 93 2.61 7.77 14.80
CA ALA A 93 2.36 6.68 15.74
C ALA A 93 0.87 6.33 15.77
N ALA A 94 0.57 5.03 15.69
CA ALA A 94 -0.79 4.53 15.88
C ALA A 94 -1.26 4.82 17.31
N SER A 95 -2.58 4.97 17.51
CA SER A 95 -3.13 5.02 18.86
C SER A 95 -2.87 3.70 19.60
N ALA A 96 -2.99 3.71 20.92
CA ALA A 96 -2.94 2.48 21.71
C ALA A 96 -3.99 1.44 21.22
N PRO A 97 -3.69 0.13 21.29
CA PRO A 97 -4.68 -0.93 21.13
C PRO A 97 -5.84 -0.73 22.11
N ARG A 98 -7.05 -1.15 21.73
CA ARG A 98 -8.26 -0.87 22.49
C ARG A 98 -8.80 -2.12 23.15
N GLN A 99 -9.54 -1.94 24.25
CA GLN A 99 -10.26 -3.03 24.92
C GLN A 99 -9.36 -4.22 25.23
N LEU A 100 -8.22 -3.95 25.86
CA LEU A 100 -7.37 -5.01 26.40
C LEU A 100 -8.13 -5.71 27.52
N VAL A 101 -8.40 -7.00 27.33
CA VAL A 101 -9.09 -7.84 28.30
C VAL A 101 -8.31 -9.13 28.50
N ASP A 102 -8.23 -9.57 29.74
CA ASP A 102 -7.82 -10.93 30.05
C ASP A 102 -9.01 -11.88 29.87
N GLY A 103 -8.73 -12.98 29.19
CA GLY A 103 -9.67 -14.06 28.91
C GLY A 103 -9.50 -15.20 29.92
N VAL A 104 -9.56 -16.43 29.43
CA VAL A 104 -9.46 -17.62 30.29
C VAL A 104 -8.05 -17.76 30.87
N TRP A 105 -7.98 -17.92 32.19
CA TRP A 105 -6.79 -18.30 32.94
C TRP A 105 -6.75 -19.82 33.09
N ARG A 106 -5.61 -20.44 32.79
CA ARG A 106 -5.37 -21.86 33.00
C ARG A 106 -4.20 -22.03 33.95
N PHE A 107 -4.51 -22.55 35.13
CA PHE A 107 -3.53 -22.95 36.12
C PHE A 107 -3.18 -24.41 35.91
N GLN A 108 -1.89 -24.69 35.77
CA GLN A 108 -1.37 -26.04 35.59
C GLN A 108 -0.89 -26.59 36.93
N ALA A 109 -0.90 -27.92 37.06
CA ALA A 109 -0.51 -28.60 38.28
C ALA A 109 0.97 -28.42 38.64
N ASP A 110 1.80 -28.00 37.68
CA ASP A 110 3.21 -27.66 37.84
C ASP A 110 3.44 -26.20 38.28
N GLY A 111 2.38 -25.43 38.51
CA GLY A 111 2.44 -24.01 38.88
C GLY A 111 2.48 -23.05 37.69
N GLY A 112 2.46 -23.55 36.45
CA GLY A 112 2.36 -22.71 35.25
C GLY A 112 1.01 -21.99 35.14
N VAL A 113 1.04 -20.74 34.68
CA VAL A 113 -0.16 -19.94 34.41
C VAL A 113 -0.18 -19.54 32.94
N HIS A 114 -1.24 -19.90 32.24
CA HIS A 114 -1.50 -19.40 30.88
C HIS A 114 -2.68 -18.44 30.92
N VAL A 115 -2.47 -17.24 30.39
CA VAL A 115 -3.52 -16.22 30.23
C VAL A 115 -3.72 -15.97 28.74
N ARG A 116 -4.97 -16.08 28.29
CA ARG A 116 -5.36 -15.58 26.96
C ARG A 116 -5.66 -14.10 27.08
N ILE A 117 -5.07 -13.28 26.22
CA ILE A 117 -5.31 -11.83 26.18
C ILE A 117 -5.93 -11.49 24.84
N GLU A 118 -6.95 -10.64 24.85
CA GLU A 118 -7.61 -10.15 23.64
C GLU A 118 -7.63 -8.62 23.62
N TRP A 119 -7.54 -8.04 22.42
CA TRP A 119 -7.63 -6.61 22.19
C TRP A 119 -8.19 -6.32 20.80
N LYS A 120 -8.63 -5.08 20.60
CA LYS A 120 -9.03 -4.53 19.31
C LYS A 120 -7.94 -3.65 18.72
N ALA A 121 -7.94 -3.55 17.40
CA ALA A 121 -7.04 -2.66 16.67
C ALA A 121 -7.16 -1.19 17.13
N PRO A 122 -6.07 -0.42 16.99
CA PRO A 122 -6.04 1.04 17.20
C PRO A 122 -7.24 1.74 16.55
N ALA A 123 -7.70 2.84 17.16
CA ALA A 123 -8.73 3.67 16.53
C ALA A 123 -8.17 4.42 15.32
N THR A 124 -6.90 4.81 15.38
CA THR A 124 -6.21 5.52 14.32
C THR A 124 -4.87 4.84 14.01
N ALA A 125 -4.64 4.60 12.73
CA ALA A 125 -3.37 4.12 12.19
C ALA A 125 -3.23 4.66 10.77
N VAL A 126 -2.15 5.40 10.50
CA VAL A 126 -1.86 5.97 9.16
C VAL A 126 -1.31 4.90 8.22
N ILE A 127 -0.71 3.86 8.78
CA ILE A 127 -0.18 2.69 8.07
C ILE A 127 -0.80 1.40 8.63
N PRO A 128 -0.88 0.31 7.83
CA PRO A 128 -1.33 -0.99 8.33
C PRO A 128 -0.51 -1.47 9.54
N VAL A 129 -1.21 -1.95 10.57
CA VAL A 129 -0.56 -2.56 11.74
C VAL A 129 -0.10 -3.97 11.38
N THR A 130 1.20 -4.22 11.47
CA THR A 130 1.82 -5.51 11.16
C THR A 130 2.07 -6.36 12.41
N GLU A 131 2.31 -5.72 13.55
CA GLU A 131 2.68 -6.40 14.80
C GLU A 131 2.23 -5.63 16.04
N TYR A 132 2.12 -6.35 17.16
CA TYR A 132 1.88 -5.79 18.49
C TYR A 132 2.98 -6.27 19.44
N ARG A 133 3.55 -5.35 20.21
CA ARG A 133 4.49 -5.69 21.28
C ARG A 133 3.74 -5.80 22.60
N VAL A 134 3.76 -6.98 23.22
CA VAL A 134 3.24 -7.20 24.55
C VAL A 134 4.40 -7.17 25.54
N GLY A 135 4.32 -6.30 26.54
CA GLY A 135 5.26 -6.24 27.65
C GLY A 135 4.57 -6.62 28.95
N THR A 136 5.21 -7.45 29.76
CA THR A 136 4.77 -7.75 31.13
C THR A 136 5.63 -6.95 32.09
N GLU A 137 5.05 -6.03 32.83
CA GLU A 137 5.67 -5.55 34.07
C GLU A 137 5.33 -6.52 35.20
N LEU A 138 6.30 -6.80 36.08
CA LEU A 138 6.09 -7.64 37.25
C LEU A 138 5.09 -6.94 38.19
N ILE A 139 3.83 -7.36 38.14
CA ILE A 139 2.84 -6.99 39.15
C ILE A 139 3.08 -7.91 40.33
N GLN A 140 3.71 -7.37 41.37
CA GLN A 140 3.89 -8.08 42.64
C GLN A 140 2.51 -8.15 43.31
N LEU A 141 1.84 -9.30 43.20
CA LEU A 141 0.63 -9.59 43.96
C LEU A 141 1.05 -9.74 45.43
N PHE A 142 0.73 -8.74 46.25
CA PHE A 142 0.71 -8.91 47.69
C PHE A 142 -0.53 -9.73 48.03
N LEU A 143 -0.31 -10.96 48.50
CA LEU A 143 -1.33 -11.78 49.17
C LEU A 143 -1.57 -11.26 50.59
#